data_AF-N1UDW6-F1
#
_entry.id   AF-N1UDW6-F1
#
_cell.length_a   1.000
_cell.length_b   1.000
_cell.length_c   1.000
_cell.angle_alpha   90.00
_cell.angle_beta   90.00
_cell.angle_gamma   90.00
#
_symmetry.space_group_name_H-M   'P 1'
#
loop_
_entity.id
_entity.type
_entity.pdbx_description
1 polymer ?
#
loop_
_entity_poly.entity_id
_entity_poly.type
_entity_poly.pdbx_seq_one_letter_code
_entity_poly.pdbx_strand_id
1 'polypeptide(L)'
;MLIKKIIQYKFAYIIIDRTYFIDLPKSIVSIQSVPSEIYEASYPAWFFNFEEFISLFQTMYHLVTDFESYLQATGRLEGLSTQEKGMIFELKKTL
;
A
#
# COMPACT_ATOMS: atom_id res chain seq x y z
N MET A 1 2.24 0.17 14.34
CA MET A 1 2.18 -0.02 12.87
C MET A 1 3.39 0.63 12.23
N LEU A 2 4.07 -0.06 11.31
CA LEU A 2 5.33 0.40 10.69
C LEU A 2 5.23 1.81 10.07
N ILE A 3 4.15 2.09 9.33
CA ILE A 3 3.91 3.39 8.68
C ILE A 3 3.95 4.55 9.69
N LYS A 4 3.31 4.41 10.85
CA LYS A 4 3.33 5.45 11.90
C LYS A 4 4.76 5.75 12.39
N LYS A 5 5.62 4.73 12.45
CA LYS A 5 7.03 4.88 12.83
C LYS A 5 7.82 5.59 11.72
N ILE A 6 7.61 5.21 10.45
CA ILE A 6 8.25 5.86 9.29
C ILE A 6 7.93 7.35 9.26
N ILE A 7 6.65 7.69 9.44
CA ILE A 7 6.15 9.06 9.45
C ILE A 7 6.86 9.95 10.49
N GLN A 8 7.22 9.39 11.66
CA GLN A 8 7.92 10.13 12.73
C GLN A 8 9.35 10.57 12.38
N TYR A 9 10.00 9.91 11.42
CA TYR A 9 11.35 10.30 10.99
C TYR A 9 11.36 11.58 10.14
N LYS A 10 10.20 12.07 9.68
CA LYS A 10 10.07 13.32 8.92
C LYS A 10 11.01 13.39 7.71
N PHE A 11 11.11 12.30 6.95
CA PHE A 11 11.84 12.33 5.68
C PHE A 11 11.22 13.38 4.75
N ALA A 12 12.04 14.08 3.96
CA ALA A 12 11.52 15.09 3.03
C ALA A 12 10.55 14.47 2.02
N TYR A 13 10.85 13.25 1.56
CA TYR A 13 9.98 12.46 0.71
C TYR A 13 9.87 11.03 1.22
N ILE A 14 8.71 10.41 1.01
CA ILE A 14 8.48 8.98 1.19
C ILE A 14 7.97 8.42 -0.13
N ILE A 15 8.62 7.38 -0.63
CA ILE A 15 8.15 6.60 -1.78
C ILE A 15 7.61 5.28 -1.23
N ILE A 16 6.35 5.00 -1.54
CA ILE A 16 5.75 3.68 -1.38
C ILE A 16 5.59 3.12 -2.78
N ASP A 17 5.99 1.87 -2.99
CA ASP A 17 5.82 1.21 -4.27
C ASP A 17 5.35 -0.23 -4.02
N ARG A 18 4.86 -0.87 -5.08
CA ARG A 18 4.44 -2.28 -5.08
C ARG A 18 3.42 -2.63 -4.01
N THR A 19 2.49 -1.72 -3.75
CA THR A 19 1.49 -1.87 -2.70
C THR A 19 0.12 -2.12 -3.32
N TYR A 20 -0.58 -3.14 -2.84
CA TYR A 20 -1.89 -3.52 -3.36
C TYR A 20 -3.03 -2.73 -2.71
N PHE A 21 -3.94 -2.28 -3.56
CA PHE A 21 -5.18 -1.62 -3.20
C PHE A 21 -6.37 -2.37 -3.77
N ILE A 22 -7.50 -2.26 -3.09
CA ILE A 22 -8.76 -2.91 -3.46
C ILE A 22 -9.90 -1.91 -3.45
N ASP A 23 -10.83 -2.09 -4.39
CA ASP A 23 -12.05 -1.29 -4.47
C ASP A 23 -13.11 -1.80 -3.48
N LEU A 24 -12.82 -1.60 -2.19
CA LEU A 24 -13.73 -1.86 -1.08
C LEU A 24 -13.74 -0.66 -0.12
N PRO A 25 -14.80 -0.46 0.67
CA PRO A 25 -14.86 0.61 1.67
C PRO A 25 -13.81 0.51 2.78
N LYS A 26 -13.15 -0.65 2.94
CA LYS A 26 -12.15 -0.92 3.98
C LYS A 26 -11.03 -1.79 3.46
N SER A 27 -9.85 -1.62 4.05
CA SER A 27 -8.71 -2.51 3.87
C SER A 27 -9.02 -3.93 4.37
N ILE A 28 -8.45 -4.93 3.71
CA ILE A 28 -8.60 -6.33 4.08
C ILE A 28 -7.24 -7.03 4.21
N VAL A 29 -7.23 -8.11 4.98
CA VAL A 29 -6.10 -9.05 5.04
C VAL A 29 -6.55 -10.34 4.39
N SER A 30 -5.76 -10.83 3.45
CA SER A 30 -5.91 -12.12 2.80
C SER A 30 -4.73 -13.03 3.13
N ILE A 31 -4.80 -14.28 2.70
CA ILE A 31 -3.69 -15.24 2.80
C ILE A 31 -3.08 -15.38 1.41
N GLN A 32 -1.80 -15.08 1.29
CA GLN A 32 -0.99 -15.46 0.14
C GLN A 32 -0.42 -16.85 0.40
N SER A 33 -0.92 -17.85 -0.31
CA SER A 33 -0.38 -19.21 -0.29
C SER A 33 0.71 -19.34 -1.36
N VAL A 34 1.87 -19.86 -0.97
CA VAL A 34 2.94 -20.20 -1.93
C VAL A 34 2.66 -21.61 -2.47
N PRO A 35 2.75 -21.84 -3.79
CA PRO A 35 2.67 -23.19 -4.34
C PRO A 35 3.68 -24.13 -3.66
N SER A 36 3.24 -25.31 -3.25
CA SER A 36 4.07 -26.25 -2.48
C SER A 36 5.28 -26.75 -3.27
N GLU A 37 5.26 -26.65 -4.61
CA GLU A 37 6.40 -26.95 -5.47
C GLU A 37 7.57 -25.98 -5.29
N ILE A 38 7.32 -24.76 -4.78
CA ILE A 38 8.38 -23.81 -4.41
C ILE A 38 8.82 -24.08 -2.96
N TYR A 39 7.88 -23.98 -2.01
CA TYR A 39 8.00 -24.41 -0.61
C TYR A 39 6.65 -24.25 0.12
N GLU A 40 6.45 -25.00 1.20
CA GLU A 40 5.23 -24.95 2.00
C GLU A 40 5.22 -23.72 2.93
N ALA A 41 4.50 -22.67 2.53
CA ALA A 41 4.30 -21.47 3.35
C ALA A 41 3.05 -20.66 2.97
N SER A 42 2.64 -19.80 3.90
CA SER A 42 1.59 -18.81 3.70
C SER A 42 1.91 -17.51 4.45
N TYR A 43 1.55 -16.37 3.86
CA TYR A 43 1.78 -15.05 4.45
C TYR A 43 0.50 -14.22 4.48
N PRO A 44 0.33 -13.32 5.47
CA PRO A 44 -0.70 -12.31 5.40
C PRO A 44 -0.39 -11.32 4.28
N ALA A 45 -1.37 -11.07 3.40
CA ALA A 45 -1.28 -10.09 2.33
C ALA A 45 -2.34 -9.02 2.52
N TRP A 46 -1.90 -7.78 2.69
CA TRP A 46 -2.78 -6.62 2.81
C TRP A 46 -3.22 -6.13 1.44
N PHE A 47 -4.52 -5.89 1.31
CA PHE A 47 -5.11 -5.11 0.23
C PHE A 47 -5.77 -3.89 0.85
N PHE A 48 -5.17 -2.73 0.61
CA PHE A 48 -5.59 -1.50 1.28
C PHE A 48 -6.77 -0.84 0.58
N ASN A 49 -7.66 -0.24 1.35
CA ASN A 49 -8.48 0.83 0.80
C ASN A 49 -7.58 2.06 0.60
N PHE A 50 -7.69 2.70 -0.57
CA PHE A 50 -6.81 3.80 -0.94
C PHE A 50 -6.93 5.00 0.00
N GLU A 51 -8.16 5.45 0.27
CA GLU A 51 -8.40 6.62 1.14
C GLU A 51 -7.95 6.39 2.58
N GLU A 52 -8.26 5.21 3.14
CA GLU A 52 -7.76 4.80 4.46
C GLU A 52 -6.24 4.86 4.52
N PHE A 53 -5.55 4.35 3.49
CA PHE A 53 -4.09 4.33 3.44
C PHE A 53 -3.49 5.74 3.34
N ILE A 54 -4.00 6.58 2.42
CA ILE A 54 -3.51 7.95 2.24
C ILE A 54 -3.75 8.78 3.50
N SER A 55 -4.87 8.58 4.19
CA SER A 55 -5.21 9.30 5.43
C SER A 55 -4.15 9.17 6.52
N LEU A 56 -3.39 8.07 6.54
CA LEU A 56 -2.30 7.84 7.49
C LEU A 56 -1.19 8.89 7.38
N PHE A 57 -0.98 9.42 6.18
CA PHE A 57 0.09 10.38 5.86
C PHE A 57 -0.40 11.83 5.90
N GLN A 58 -1.69 12.06 5.65
CA GLN A 58 -2.28 13.38 5.44
C GLN A 58 -2.00 14.41 6.54
N THR A 59 -1.76 14.00 7.79
CA THR A 59 -1.40 14.94 8.85
C THR A 59 -0.07 15.64 8.58
N MET A 60 0.96 14.92 8.14
CA MET A 60 2.32 15.45 8.01
C MET A 60 2.84 15.55 6.58
N TYR A 61 2.19 14.90 5.62
CA TYR A 61 2.65 14.84 4.24
C TYR A 61 1.54 15.24 3.27
N HIS A 62 1.94 15.73 2.10
CA HIS A 62 1.11 15.84 0.90
C HIS A 62 1.36 14.62 0.01
N LEU A 63 0.30 14.04 -0.55
CA LEU A 63 0.44 13.12 -1.68
C LEU A 63 0.79 13.96 -2.90
N VAL A 64 1.99 13.76 -3.46
CA VAL A 64 2.47 14.47 -4.65
C VAL A 64 1.89 13.82 -5.91
N THR A 65 1.97 12.49 -5.99
CA THR A 65 1.40 11.69 -7.08
C THR A 65 1.22 10.25 -6.61
N ASP A 66 0.26 9.56 -7.19
CA ASP A 66 0.24 8.10 -7.28
C ASP A 66 0.46 7.66 -8.74
N PHE A 67 0.84 6.40 -8.92
CA PHE A 67 1.11 5.82 -10.23
C PHE A 67 0.84 4.31 -10.22
N GLU A 68 0.60 3.74 -11.40
CA GLU A 68 0.51 2.29 -11.57
C GLU A 68 1.91 1.66 -11.37
N SER A 69 1.98 0.66 -10.50
CA SER A 69 3.20 -0.13 -10.34
C SER A 69 3.17 -1.33 -11.29
N TYR A 70 4.32 -1.66 -11.88
CA TYR A 70 4.40 -2.51 -13.07
C TYR A 70 4.60 -4.02 -12.80
N LEU A 71 4.44 -4.52 -11.56
CA LEU A 71 4.62 -5.95 -11.31
C LEU A 71 3.41 -6.77 -11.77
N GLN A 72 2.20 -6.21 -11.67
CA GLN A 72 0.93 -6.79 -12.13
C GLN A 72 0.69 -8.26 -11.68
N ALA A 73 1.13 -8.63 -10.47
CA ALA A 73 1.02 -10.04 -10.04
C ALA A 73 -0.44 -10.50 -9.83
N THR A 74 -1.34 -9.59 -9.40
CA THR A 74 -2.75 -9.93 -9.13
C THR A 74 -3.70 -8.76 -9.47
N GLY A 75 -4.44 -8.87 -10.57
CA GLY A 75 -5.45 -7.86 -10.96
C GLY A 75 -6.84 -8.08 -10.33
N ARG A 76 -7.08 -9.24 -9.73
CA ARG A 76 -8.33 -9.53 -9.00
C ARG A 76 -8.09 -10.41 -7.78
N LEU A 77 -8.85 -10.17 -6.72
CA LEU A 77 -8.95 -11.02 -5.54
C LEU A 77 -10.41 -11.44 -5.36
N GLU A 78 -10.70 -12.75 -5.45
CA GLU A 78 -12.06 -13.29 -5.30
C GLU A 78 -13.12 -12.58 -6.19
N GLY A 79 -12.72 -12.15 -7.38
CA GLY A 79 -13.57 -11.43 -8.33
C GLY A 79 -13.61 -9.91 -8.14
N LEU A 80 -13.06 -9.38 -7.05
CA LEU A 80 -12.90 -7.95 -6.79
C LEU A 80 -11.68 -7.40 -7.51
N SER A 81 -11.78 -6.19 -8.05
CA SER A 81 -10.66 -5.53 -8.72
C SER A 81 -9.60 -5.12 -7.72
N THR A 82 -8.35 -5.44 -8.02
CA THR A 82 -7.18 -5.03 -7.23
C THR A 82 -6.17 -4.35 -8.13
N GLN A 83 -5.48 -3.36 -7.57
CA GLN A 83 -4.50 -2.57 -8.31
C GLN A 83 -3.25 -2.40 -7.46
N GLU A 84 -2.10 -2.55 -8.10
CA GLU A 84 -0.81 -2.23 -7.50
C GLU A 84 -0.52 -0.76 -7.78
N LYS A 85 -0.24 0.01 -6.75
CA LYS A 85 0.12 1.43 -6.88
C LYS A 85 1.43 1.75 -6.20
N GLY A 86 2.12 2.71 -6.77
CA GLY A 86 3.15 3.49 -6.10
C GLY A 86 2.66 4.90 -5.79
N MET A 87 3.31 5.54 -4.83
CA MET A 87 2.95 6.84 -4.28
C MET A 87 4.20 7.60 -3.87
N ILE A 88 4.20 8.91 -4.10
CA ILE A 88 5.22 9.83 -3.59
C ILE A 88 4.54 10.80 -2.64
N PHE A 89 5.04 10.85 -1.41
CA PHE A 89 4.63 11.81 -0.39
C PHE A 89 5.74 12.82 -0.14
N GLU A 90 5.38 14.09 0.06
CA GLU A 90 6.28 15.18 0.43
C GLU A 90 5.91 15.71 1.81
N LEU A 91 6.91 15.92 2.68
CA LEU A 91 6.70 16.49 4.01
C LEU A 91 6.15 17.91 3.90
N LYS A 92 5.09 18.20 4.66
CA LYS A 92 4.52 19.54 4.74
C LYS A 92 5.54 20.51 5.32
N LYS A 93 5.75 21.65 4.65
CA LYS A 93 6.53 22.75 5.21
C LYS A 93 5.79 23.28 6.45
N THR A 94 6.48 23.34 7.58
CA THR A 94 5.95 24.06 8.75
C THR A 94 6.10 25.55 8.44
N LEU A 95 4.99 26.29 8.47
CA LEU A 95 4.99 27.76 8.38
C LEU A 95 5.69 28.37 9.60
#